data_AF-A0A1I1KL92-F1
#
_entry.id   AF-A0A1I1KL92-F1
#
_cell.length_a   1.000
_cell.length_b   1.000
_cell.length_c   1.000
_cell.angle_alpha   90.00
_cell.angle_beta   90.00
_cell.angle_gamma   90.00
#
_symmetry.space_group_name_H-M   'P 1'
#
loop_
_entity.id
_entity.type
_entity.pdbx_description
1 polymer ?
#
loop_
_entity_poly.entity_id
_entity_poly.type
_entity_poly.pdbx_seq_one_letter_code
_entity_poly.pdbx_strand_id
1 'polypeptide(L)'
;MEDQKQQKSLLKRIRNITLILLGLIILIYVIINIVFWKKGMPERYFEYTILENDTVEIEYYRGPYFLLNIPETIDGRTVTSIGYHIMWAKDIKAINRFSPFIISVHLPDTVEDIHAYAFEDCTNLRTINMPSNLKRTGIRILIGTKVTKLVFPESMTEIGCGQDIDNENLPCTCSFSEMKYLREIQFPESLKKIGNNAFSLCPSLKKLTIPDSVEEIGYGAFQESGLTEVNIPQKLVTDCGCIFKGTPFEEKLEKEAQDGFVIFNDVLLYKYCGSDENVVIPDGVETLCSRSFWSAPDVKTVELPESVKDINNAFEYSGVTKLLVPDNADPETDMKYDDYRKLRRYKS
;
A
#
# COMPACT_ATOMS: atom_id res chain seq x y z
N MET A 1 70.76 -5.36 5.43
CA MET A 1 69.96 -6.48 4.87
C MET A 1 69.10 -7.16 5.94
N GLU A 2 69.65 -7.35 7.14
CA GLU A 2 68.98 -7.98 8.28
C GLU A 2 67.81 -7.14 8.82
N ASP A 3 67.98 -5.82 8.98
CA ASP A 3 66.92 -4.89 9.40
C ASP A 3 65.70 -4.88 8.47
N GLN A 4 65.91 -4.95 7.15
CA GLN A 4 64.81 -4.98 6.18
C GLN A 4 64.03 -6.30 6.25
N LYS A 5 64.69 -7.42 6.59
CA LYS A 5 64.04 -8.72 6.77
C LYS A 5 63.22 -8.75 8.06
N GLN A 6 63.76 -8.14 9.13
CA GLN A 6 63.09 -8.02 10.41
C GLN A 6 61.86 -7.09 10.33
N GLN A 7 61.96 -5.95 9.62
CA GLN A 7 60.85 -5.03 9.38
C GLN A 7 59.71 -5.68 8.57
N LYS A 8 60.04 -6.42 7.49
CA LYS A 8 59.03 -7.19 6.72
C LYS A 8 58.34 -8.27 7.55
N SER A 9 59.09 -8.95 8.41
CA SER A 9 58.55 -9.95 9.35
C SER A 9 57.58 -9.31 10.36
N LEU A 10 57.95 -8.16 10.92
CA LEU A 10 57.11 -7.40 11.85
C LEU A 10 55.81 -6.92 11.18
N LEU A 11 55.88 -6.35 9.98
CA LEU A 11 54.70 -5.91 9.22
C LEU A 11 53.76 -7.08 8.90
N LYS A 12 54.30 -8.26 8.57
CA LYS A 12 53.50 -9.47 8.34
C LYS A 12 52.78 -9.91 9.62
N ARG A 13 53.45 -9.85 10.79
CA ARG A 13 52.85 -10.16 12.09
C ARG A 13 51.75 -9.16 12.45
N ILE A 14 51.99 -7.86 12.28
CA ILE A 14 50.99 -6.80 12.51
C ILE A 14 49.77 -7.05 11.62
N ARG A 15 49.96 -7.23 10.32
CA ARG A 15 48.86 -7.53 9.38
C ARG A 15 48.06 -8.76 9.81
N ASN A 16 48.72 -9.84 10.20
CA ASN A 16 48.04 -11.06 10.65
C ASN A 16 47.24 -10.82 11.93
N ILE A 17 47.78 -10.07 12.90
CA ILE A 17 47.07 -9.69 14.12
C ILE A 17 45.86 -8.81 13.78
N THR A 18 46.03 -7.80 12.91
CA THR A 18 44.93 -6.94 12.46
C THR A 18 43.82 -7.73 11.78
N LEU A 19 44.16 -8.70 10.92
CA LEU A 19 43.17 -9.57 10.27
C LEU A 19 42.43 -10.46 11.28
N ILE A 20 43.14 -10.99 12.29
CA ILE A 20 42.52 -11.77 13.37
C ILE A 20 41.56 -10.89 14.18
N LEU A 21 41.97 -9.68 14.55
CA LEU A 21 41.14 -8.74 15.31
C LEU A 21 39.90 -8.32 14.50
N LEU A 22 40.05 -8.01 13.21
CA LEU A 22 38.91 -7.73 12.32
C LEU A 22 37.97 -8.92 12.23
N GLY A 23 38.50 -10.14 12.09
CA GLY A 23 37.72 -11.37 12.10
C GLY A 23 36.93 -11.57 13.39
N LEU A 24 37.54 -11.31 14.55
CA LEU A 24 36.88 -11.39 15.85
C LEU A 24 35.80 -10.31 16.02
N ILE A 25 36.05 -9.07 15.57
CA ILE A 25 35.06 -7.99 15.60
C ILE A 25 33.85 -8.36 14.74
N ILE A 26 34.08 -8.89 13.53
CA ILE A 26 33.01 -9.35 12.64
C ILE A 26 32.23 -10.50 13.30
N LEU A 27 32.93 -11.48 13.89
CA LEU A 27 32.30 -12.60 14.56
C LEU A 27 31.42 -12.15 15.75
N ILE A 28 31.93 -11.25 16.59
CA ILE A 28 31.18 -10.66 17.71
C ILE A 28 29.94 -9.92 17.17
N TYR A 29 30.09 -9.13 16.11
CA TYR A 29 28.97 -8.44 15.48
C TYR A 29 27.91 -9.41 14.97
N VAL A 30 28.32 -10.49 14.29
CA VAL A 30 27.40 -11.54 13.82
C VAL A 30 26.67 -12.20 14.99
N ILE A 31 27.38 -12.57 16.07
CA ILE A 31 26.76 -13.17 17.26
C ILE A 31 25.74 -12.23 17.90
N ILE A 32 26.09 -10.94 18.06
CA ILE A 32 25.18 -9.93 18.61
C ILE A 32 23.91 -9.81 17.75
N ASN A 33 24.06 -9.77 16.42
CA ASN A 33 22.90 -9.69 15.53
C ASN A 33 22.03 -10.95 15.61
N ILE A 34 22.62 -12.15 15.72
CA ILE A 34 21.85 -13.39 15.92
C ILE A 34 21.07 -13.35 17.25
N VAL A 35 21.69 -12.85 18.32
CA VAL A 35 21.04 -12.71 19.64
C VAL A 35 19.89 -11.70 19.56
N PHE A 36 20.13 -10.53 18.98
CA PHE A 36 19.11 -9.49 18.82
C PHE A 36 17.97 -9.96 17.93
N TRP A 37 18.25 -10.69 16.85
CA TRP A 37 17.21 -11.27 16.00
C TRP A 37 16.32 -12.27 16.76
N LYS A 38 16.86 -12.99 17.74
CA LYS A 38 16.08 -13.96 18.55
C LYS A 38 15.33 -13.34 19.72
N LYS A 39 15.83 -12.26 20.31
CA LYS A 39 15.31 -11.70 21.58
C LYS A 39 14.73 -10.30 21.48
N GLY A 40 14.83 -9.67 20.30
CA GLY A 40 14.65 -8.23 20.18
C GLY A 40 15.91 -7.46 20.58
N MET A 41 15.98 -6.20 20.14
CA MET A 41 17.04 -5.29 20.54
C MET A 41 16.86 -4.79 21.99
N PRO A 42 17.96 -4.53 22.72
CA PRO A 42 17.91 -3.90 24.04
C PRO A 42 17.18 -2.55 24.03
N GLU A 43 16.34 -2.31 25.04
CA GLU A 43 15.51 -1.11 25.18
C GLU A 43 16.29 0.21 25.13
N ARG A 44 17.55 0.22 25.57
CA ARG A 44 18.44 1.40 25.50
C ARG A 44 18.65 1.97 24.09
N TYR A 45 18.27 1.24 23.05
CA TYR A 45 18.33 1.70 21.66
C TYR A 45 17.05 2.40 21.20
N PHE A 46 16.04 2.52 22.05
CA PHE A 46 14.75 3.10 21.71
C PHE A 46 14.41 4.28 22.63
N GLU A 47 13.88 5.35 22.06
CA GLU A 47 12.98 6.24 22.78
C GLU A 47 11.56 5.75 22.55
N TYR A 48 10.75 5.82 23.59
CA TYR A 48 9.41 5.27 23.59
C TYR A 48 8.53 5.98 24.60
N THR A 49 7.22 5.90 24.39
CA THR A 49 6.20 6.42 25.29
C THR A 49 5.31 5.29 25.77
N ILE A 50 4.86 5.38 27.02
CA ILE A 50 3.87 4.47 27.60
C ILE A 50 2.48 5.05 27.30
N LEU A 51 1.66 4.27 26.61
CA LEU A 51 0.29 4.62 26.23
C LEU A 51 -0.67 4.42 27.42
N GLU A 52 -1.88 4.99 27.32
CA GLU A 52 -2.88 4.94 28.39
C GLU A 52 -3.31 3.52 28.80
N ASN A 53 -3.18 2.56 27.88
CA ASN A 53 -3.47 1.14 28.07
C ASN A 53 -2.27 0.33 28.63
N ASP A 54 -1.22 1.00 29.13
CA ASP A 54 0.02 0.40 29.66
C ASP A 54 0.86 -0.37 28.61
N THR A 55 0.67 -0.08 27.32
CA THR A 55 1.53 -0.58 26.23
C THR A 55 2.54 0.47 25.77
N VAL A 56 3.45 0.09 24.89
CA VAL A 56 4.57 0.92 24.44
C VAL A 56 4.42 1.31 22.96
N GLU A 57 4.64 2.59 22.69
CA GLU A 57 4.89 3.14 21.37
C GLU A 57 6.37 3.48 21.19
N ILE A 58 7.00 2.96 20.12
CA ILE A 58 8.36 3.34 19.75
C ILE A 58 8.34 4.71 19.06
N GLU A 59 9.06 5.69 19.61
CA GLU A 59 9.14 7.03 19.05
C GLU A 59 10.41 7.26 18.22
N TYR A 60 11.52 6.61 18.59
CA TYR A 60 12.79 6.80 17.91
C TYR A 60 13.75 5.65 18.12
N TYR A 61 14.50 5.27 17.08
CA TYR A 61 15.58 4.30 17.15
C TYR A 61 16.95 5.00 17.16
N ARG A 62 17.69 4.82 18.27
CA ARG A 62 19.04 5.36 18.53
C ARG A 62 20.17 4.36 18.25
N GLY A 63 19.84 3.15 17.81
CA GLY A 63 20.82 2.07 17.71
C GLY A 63 21.79 2.21 16.51
N PRO A 64 23.04 1.73 16.65
CA PRO A 64 24.04 1.79 15.58
C PRO A 64 23.92 0.65 14.55
N TYR A 65 22.89 -0.20 14.66
CA TYR A 65 22.78 -1.43 13.88
C TYR A 65 21.93 -1.25 12.62
N PHE A 66 22.28 -2.04 11.60
CA PHE A 66 21.63 -2.06 10.30
C PHE A 66 20.46 -3.07 10.21
N LEU A 67 20.37 -3.99 11.18
CA LEU A 67 19.28 -4.95 11.29
C LEU A 67 18.46 -4.57 12.52
N LEU A 68 17.39 -3.79 12.31
CA LEU A 68 16.52 -3.38 13.40
C LEU A 68 15.58 -4.54 13.76
N ASN A 69 15.68 -5.08 14.97
CA ASN A 69 14.69 -6.00 15.51
C ASN A 69 14.00 -5.36 16.71
N ILE A 70 12.74 -4.97 16.55
CA ILE A 70 11.96 -4.34 17.62
C ILE A 70 11.57 -5.42 18.63
N PRO A 71 11.84 -5.24 19.94
CA PRO A 71 11.47 -6.23 20.95
C PRO A 71 9.95 -6.28 21.16
N GLU A 72 9.43 -7.46 21.53
CA GLU A 72 8.01 -7.62 21.93
C GLU A 72 7.67 -6.82 23.19
N THR A 73 8.66 -6.57 24.06
CA THR A 73 8.48 -5.83 25.31
C THR A 73 9.63 -4.86 25.59
N ILE A 74 9.31 -3.72 26.20
CA ILE A 74 10.26 -2.77 26.79
C ILE A 74 9.86 -2.52 28.24
N ASP A 75 10.80 -2.62 29.19
CA ASP A 75 10.53 -2.46 30.63
C ASP A 75 9.32 -3.28 31.14
N GLY A 76 9.16 -4.50 30.59
CA GLY A 76 8.07 -5.43 30.93
C GLY A 76 6.70 -5.11 30.31
N ARG A 77 6.61 -4.06 29.47
CA ARG A 77 5.38 -3.66 28.76
C ARG A 77 5.42 -4.08 27.30
N THR A 78 4.29 -4.46 26.75
CA THR A 78 4.16 -4.90 25.36
C THR A 78 4.33 -3.74 24.40
N VAL A 79 5.16 -3.90 23.36
CA VAL A 79 5.30 -2.95 22.26
C VAL A 79 4.16 -3.17 21.27
N THR A 80 3.26 -2.20 21.15
CA THR A 80 2.06 -2.31 20.29
C THR A 80 2.02 -1.27 19.19
N SER A 81 2.79 -0.18 19.28
CA SER A 81 2.77 0.89 18.29
C SER A 81 4.17 1.28 17.82
N ILE A 82 4.28 1.59 16.52
CA ILE A 82 5.44 2.20 15.90
C ILE A 82 5.06 3.63 15.50
N GLY A 83 5.67 4.62 16.15
CA GLY A 83 5.33 6.04 15.98
C GLY A 83 5.81 6.67 14.67
N TYR A 84 5.62 7.98 14.58
CA TYR A 84 5.98 8.78 13.40
C TYR A 84 7.49 8.90 13.24
N HIS A 85 7.96 8.72 12.01
CA HIS A 85 9.36 8.92 11.62
C HIS A 85 10.35 8.40 12.67
N ILE A 86 10.23 7.14 13.10
CA ILE A 86 11.11 6.59 14.16
C ILE A 86 12.60 6.57 13.79
N MET A 87 12.92 6.96 12.56
CA MET A 87 14.28 7.08 12.01
C MET A 87 14.77 8.52 11.89
N TRP A 88 13.91 9.52 12.14
CA TRP A 88 14.27 10.93 12.11
C TRP A 88 14.38 11.45 13.54
N ALA A 89 15.57 11.93 13.91
CA ALA A 89 15.76 12.52 15.23
C ALA A 89 14.86 13.78 15.34
N LYS A 90 14.12 13.90 16.46
CA LYS A 90 13.29 15.08 16.78
C LYS A 90 14.09 16.39 16.89
N ASP A 91 15.43 16.33 16.97
CA ASP A 91 16.29 17.51 17.14
C ASP A 91 16.87 18.02 15.82
N ILE A 92 16.21 19.05 15.26
CA ILE A 92 16.56 19.77 14.02
C ILE A 92 17.98 20.40 14.07
N LYS A 93 18.61 20.47 15.25
CA LYS A 93 19.97 21.02 15.41
C LYS A 93 21.10 20.02 15.09
N ALA A 94 20.80 18.73 14.99
CA ALA A 94 21.76 17.74 14.50
C ALA A 94 21.66 17.64 12.96
N ILE A 95 22.47 18.43 12.26
CA ILE A 95 22.51 18.54 10.79
C ILE A 95 22.92 17.22 10.10
N ASN A 96 23.28 16.17 10.85
CA ASN A 96 23.52 14.85 10.29
C ASN A 96 22.20 14.09 10.13
N ARG A 97 21.51 14.42 9.02
CA ARG A 97 20.50 13.61 8.32
C ARG A 97 21.07 12.24 7.93
N PHE A 98 21.37 11.41 8.92
CA PHE A 98 21.57 9.99 8.68
C PHE A 98 20.24 9.30 8.92
N SER A 99 19.51 9.00 7.84
CA SER A 99 18.74 7.77 7.86
C SER A 99 19.78 6.70 8.23
N PRO A 100 19.63 6.00 9.36
CA PRO A 100 20.54 4.91 9.69
C PRO A 100 20.60 3.98 8.48
N PHE A 101 21.75 3.34 8.25
CA PHE A 101 21.92 2.35 7.18
C PHE A 101 21.13 1.06 7.48
N ILE A 102 19.85 1.18 7.89
CA ILE A 102 18.98 0.04 8.15
C ILE A 102 18.73 -0.65 6.81
N ILE A 103 19.00 -1.94 6.81
CA ILE A 103 18.83 -2.85 5.68
C ILE A 103 17.62 -3.73 5.90
N SER A 104 17.35 -4.12 7.15
CA SER A 104 16.20 -4.94 7.52
C SER A 104 15.54 -4.40 8.78
N VAL A 105 14.21 -4.46 8.81
CA VAL A 105 13.39 -4.26 10.00
C VAL A 105 12.67 -5.57 10.30
N HIS A 106 12.64 -5.97 11.56
CA HIS A 106 11.76 -7.00 12.08
C HIS A 106 10.81 -6.36 13.12
N LEU A 107 9.52 -6.43 12.83
CA LEU A 107 8.43 -6.01 13.71
C LEU A 107 7.89 -7.23 14.45
N PRO A 108 7.73 -7.18 15.78
CA PRO A 108 7.13 -8.26 16.53
C PRO A 108 5.63 -8.31 16.28
N ASP A 109 5.04 -9.50 16.39
CA ASP A 109 3.59 -9.71 16.19
C ASP A 109 2.72 -8.98 17.22
N THR A 110 3.31 -8.46 18.30
CA THR A 110 2.63 -7.59 19.26
C THR A 110 2.27 -6.22 18.71
N VAL A 111 2.89 -5.79 17.60
CA VAL A 111 2.60 -4.50 16.95
C VAL A 111 1.24 -4.55 16.29
N GLU A 112 0.37 -3.63 16.72
CA GLU A 112 -0.98 -3.44 16.21
C GLU A 112 -1.08 -2.21 15.31
N ASP A 113 -0.25 -1.19 15.55
CA ASP A 113 -0.31 0.09 14.86
C ASP A 113 1.06 0.51 14.31
N ILE A 114 1.08 1.00 13.07
CA ILE A 114 2.25 1.65 12.47
C ILE A 114 1.82 3.02 11.96
N HIS A 115 2.39 4.08 12.52
CA HIS A 115 2.02 5.46 12.22
C HIS A 115 2.59 5.91 10.87
N ALA A 116 2.11 7.07 10.38
CA ALA A 116 2.54 7.55 9.07
C ALA A 116 4.05 7.80 9.03
N TYR A 117 4.65 7.55 7.87
CA TYR A 117 6.07 7.81 7.61
C TYR A 117 7.06 7.11 8.57
N ALA A 118 6.63 6.09 9.32
CA ALA A 118 7.46 5.39 10.33
C ALA A 118 8.86 5.02 9.82
N PHE A 119 8.96 4.54 8.57
CA PHE A 119 10.21 4.17 7.91
C PHE A 119 10.50 4.98 6.64
N GLU A 120 9.95 6.19 6.54
CA GLU A 120 10.20 7.09 5.40
C GLU A 120 11.70 7.35 5.21
N ASP A 121 12.12 7.33 3.94
CA ASP A 121 13.48 7.61 3.50
C ASP A 121 14.56 6.72 4.14
N CYS A 122 14.16 5.52 4.60
CA CYS A 122 15.10 4.44 4.89
C CYS A 122 15.70 3.89 3.59
N THR A 123 16.58 4.67 2.96
CA THR A 123 17.08 4.46 1.58
C THR A 123 17.89 3.17 1.36
N ASN A 124 18.20 2.43 2.43
CA ASN A 124 18.86 1.13 2.37
C ASN A 124 17.96 -0.03 2.83
N LEU A 125 16.76 0.24 3.34
CA LEU A 125 15.83 -0.77 3.84
C LEU A 125 15.32 -1.61 2.67
N ARG A 126 15.57 -2.92 2.73
CA ARG A 126 15.22 -3.90 1.70
C ARG A 126 14.15 -4.89 2.17
N THR A 127 14.11 -5.17 3.47
CA THR A 127 13.24 -6.19 4.04
C THR A 127 12.57 -5.69 5.31
N ILE A 128 11.26 -5.88 5.38
CA ILE A 128 10.42 -5.63 6.55
C ILE A 128 9.31 -6.67 6.54
N ASN A 129 8.99 -7.24 7.70
CA ASN A 129 7.80 -8.08 7.85
C ASN A 129 6.60 -7.23 8.28
N MET A 130 5.41 -7.65 7.85
CA MET A 130 4.16 -7.14 8.40
C MET A 130 3.78 -8.00 9.63
N PRO A 131 3.53 -7.40 10.80
CA PRO A 131 3.21 -8.13 12.02
C PRO A 131 1.80 -8.73 11.95
N SER A 132 1.59 -9.91 12.56
CA SER A 132 0.33 -10.64 12.41
C SER A 132 -0.88 -9.99 13.09
N ASN A 133 -0.69 -9.18 14.14
CA ASN A 133 -1.77 -8.44 14.79
C ASN A 133 -1.91 -7.00 14.28
N LEU A 134 -1.31 -6.65 13.13
CA LEU A 134 -1.43 -5.32 12.55
C LEU A 134 -2.89 -4.97 12.25
N LYS A 135 -3.40 -3.94 12.92
CA LYS A 135 -4.76 -3.41 12.77
C LYS A 135 -4.77 -2.15 11.92
N ARG A 136 -3.82 -1.23 12.12
CA ARG A 136 -3.80 0.07 11.42
C ARG A 136 -2.43 0.42 10.89
N THR A 137 -2.43 1.04 9.71
CA THR A 137 -1.23 1.57 9.06
C THR A 137 -1.47 3.01 8.61
N GLY A 138 -0.56 3.90 8.97
CA GLY A 138 -0.55 5.28 8.52
C GLY A 138 -0.16 5.42 7.05
N ILE A 139 -0.02 6.67 6.62
CA ILE A 139 0.29 7.04 5.24
C ILE A 139 1.77 6.78 4.94
N ARG A 140 2.06 6.26 3.73
CA ARG A 140 3.42 6.19 3.15
C ARG A 140 4.47 5.61 4.11
N ILE A 141 4.15 4.54 4.83
CA ILE A 141 5.01 3.99 5.90
C ILE A 141 6.40 3.57 5.39
N LEU A 142 6.52 3.25 4.09
CA LEU A 142 7.73 2.75 3.44
C LEU A 142 8.16 3.56 2.21
N ILE A 143 7.74 4.83 2.09
CA ILE A 143 8.19 5.69 0.99
C ILE A 143 9.71 5.93 1.08
N GLY A 144 10.38 5.99 -0.08
CA GLY A 144 11.83 6.19 -0.14
C GLY A 144 12.68 4.96 0.21
N THR A 145 12.06 3.83 0.56
CA THR A 145 12.77 2.57 0.85
C THR A 145 13.14 1.79 -0.42
N LYS A 146 14.00 0.77 -0.28
CA LYS A 146 14.36 -0.20 -1.34
C LYS A 146 13.66 -1.54 -1.15
N VAL A 147 12.53 -1.57 -0.44
CA VAL A 147 11.73 -2.78 -0.26
C VAL A 147 11.19 -3.23 -1.61
N THR A 148 11.50 -4.46 -2.01
CA THR A 148 11.08 -5.01 -3.31
C THR A 148 9.90 -5.96 -3.21
N LYS A 149 9.64 -6.50 -2.02
CA LYS A 149 8.60 -7.49 -1.78
C LYS A 149 7.88 -7.18 -0.48
N LEU A 150 6.56 -7.20 -0.52
CA LEU A 150 5.72 -7.18 0.68
C LEU A 150 5.02 -8.52 0.83
N VAL A 151 5.02 -9.04 2.06
CA VAL A 151 4.30 -10.24 2.46
C VAL A 151 3.39 -9.86 3.59
N PHE A 152 2.09 -9.97 3.36
CA PHE A 152 1.06 -9.69 4.34
C PHE A 152 0.68 -10.98 5.10
N PRO A 153 0.38 -10.90 6.41
CA PRO A 153 0.08 -12.08 7.21
C PRO A 153 -1.32 -12.62 6.91
N GLU A 154 -1.52 -13.93 7.07
CA GLU A 154 -2.81 -14.62 6.83
C GLU A 154 -3.98 -14.11 7.70
N SER A 155 -3.69 -13.41 8.79
CA SER A 155 -4.70 -12.78 9.66
C SER A 155 -5.29 -11.49 9.07
N MET A 156 -4.66 -10.89 8.05
CA MET A 156 -5.03 -9.57 7.56
C MET A 156 -6.20 -9.64 6.56
N THR A 157 -7.35 -9.08 6.95
CA THR A 157 -8.55 -9.03 6.10
C THR A 157 -8.66 -7.77 5.26
N GLU A 158 -7.87 -6.73 5.57
CA GLU A 158 -7.92 -5.45 4.88
C GLU A 158 -6.54 -4.81 4.79
N ILE A 159 -6.19 -4.24 3.62
CA ILE A 159 -4.96 -3.49 3.40
C ILE A 159 -5.29 -2.06 3.05
N GLY A 160 -4.67 -1.09 3.72
CA GLY A 160 -4.78 0.31 3.34
C GLY A 160 -6.09 0.99 3.77
N CYS A 161 -6.67 0.58 4.89
CA CYS A 161 -7.69 1.36 5.59
C CYS A 161 -7.34 1.48 7.06
N GLY A 162 -6.78 2.63 7.41
CA GLY A 162 -6.98 3.24 8.71
C GLY A 162 -7.43 4.67 8.42
N GLN A 163 -8.31 5.23 9.25
CA GLN A 163 -8.23 6.67 9.47
C GLN A 163 -6.75 6.97 9.78
N ASP A 164 -6.21 8.05 9.23
CA ASP A 164 -4.91 8.52 9.68
C ASP A 164 -4.96 8.51 11.21
N ILE A 165 -4.03 7.82 11.89
CA ILE A 165 -4.06 7.70 13.35
C ILE A 165 -4.07 9.11 13.97
N ASP A 166 -3.57 10.10 13.23
CA ASP A 166 -3.53 11.51 13.63
C ASP A 166 -4.65 12.38 13.04
N ASN A 167 -5.47 11.87 12.11
CA ASN A 167 -6.50 12.68 11.47
C ASN A 167 -7.73 11.85 11.02
N GLU A 168 -8.71 11.74 11.92
CA GLU A 168 -10.01 11.11 11.69
C GLU A 168 -10.80 11.72 10.52
N ASN A 169 -10.47 12.95 10.09
CA ASN A 169 -11.17 13.69 9.04
C ASN A 169 -10.49 13.61 7.66
N LEU A 170 -9.29 13.04 7.57
CA LEU A 170 -8.60 12.90 6.28
C LEU A 170 -8.83 11.48 5.77
N PRO A 171 -9.51 11.29 4.61
CA PRO A 171 -9.62 9.98 3.99
C PRO A 171 -8.25 9.58 3.41
N CYS A 172 -7.34 9.17 4.28
CA CYS A 172 -5.94 8.97 3.93
C CYS A 172 -5.62 7.48 3.85
N THR A 173 -5.84 6.95 2.66
CA THR A 173 -5.55 5.57 2.30
C THR A 173 -4.43 5.62 1.27
N CYS A 174 -3.18 5.37 1.69
CA CYS A 174 -1.95 5.41 0.86
C CYS A 174 -0.79 4.65 1.56
N SER A 175 -1.06 3.65 2.41
CA SER A 175 -0.03 3.12 3.33
C SER A 175 1.23 2.60 2.62
N PHE A 176 1.06 2.00 1.45
CA PHE A 176 2.14 1.46 0.62
C PHE A 176 2.25 2.18 -0.74
N SER A 177 1.84 3.46 -0.81
CA SER A 177 1.96 4.26 -2.02
C SER A 177 3.41 4.70 -2.25
N GLU A 178 3.74 5.03 -3.51
CA GLU A 178 5.03 5.61 -3.92
C GLU A 178 6.25 4.73 -3.64
N MET A 179 6.05 3.42 -3.46
CA MET A 179 7.14 2.46 -3.29
C MET A 179 7.84 2.18 -4.63
N LYS A 180 8.80 3.04 -4.97
CA LYS A 180 9.55 3.02 -6.26
C LYS A 180 10.15 1.67 -6.63
N TYR A 181 10.52 0.85 -5.65
CA TYR A 181 11.20 -0.43 -5.86
C TYR A 181 10.33 -1.66 -5.58
N LEU A 182 9.06 -1.49 -5.17
CA LEU A 182 8.15 -2.61 -4.93
C LEU A 182 7.86 -3.34 -6.25
N ARG A 183 8.12 -4.65 -6.28
CA ARG A 183 7.98 -5.52 -7.46
C ARG A 183 6.99 -6.66 -7.23
N GLU A 184 6.85 -7.11 -6.00
CA GLU A 184 6.05 -8.27 -5.63
C GLU A 184 5.22 -7.96 -4.38
N ILE A 185 3.96 -8.35 -4.41
CA ILE A 185 3.07 -8.34 -3.26
C ILE A 185 2.53 -9.76 -3.10
N GLN A 186 2.64 -10.31 -1.90
CA GLN A 186 1.97 -11.54 -1.50
C GLN A 186 0.83 -11.17 -0.56
N PHE A 187 -0.39 -11.21 -1.09
CA PHE A 187 -1.61 -11.04 -0.33
C PHE A 187 -1.97 -12.34 0.41
N PRO A 188 -2.63 -12.25 1.57
CA PRO A 188 -3.18 -13.42 2.23
C PRO A 188 -4.48 -13.86 1.55
N GLU A 189 -4.82 -15.14 1.67
CA GLU A 189 -6.06 -15.70 1.10
C GLU A 189 -7.31 -15.25 1.87
N SER A 190 -7.14 -14.64 3.05
CA SER A 190 -8.21 -14.05 3.86
C SER A 190 -8.54 -12.61 3.47
N LEU A 191 -7.77 -11.99 2.56
CA LEU A 191 -7.92 -10.58 2.22
C LEU A 191 -9.28 -10.29 1.60
N LYS A 192 -10.03 -9.38 2.20
CA LYS A 192 -11.35 -8.93 1.73
C LYS A 192 -11.31 -7.59 1.02
N LYS A 193 -10.40 -6.71 1.46
CA LYS A 193 -10.40 -5.32 1.01
C LYS A 193 -9.01 -4.75 0.77
N ILE A 194 -8.87 -4.00 -0.33
CA ILE A 194 -7.72 -3.15 -0.62
C ILE A 194 -8.24 -1.71 -0.66
N GLY A 195 -7.84 -0.89 0.30
CA GLY A 195 -8.30 0.49 0.43
C GLY A 195 -7.78 1.42 -0.66
N ASN A 196 -8.30 2.66 -0.67
CA ASN A 196 -7.97 3.62 -1.73
C ASN A 196 -6.46 3.89 -1.76
N ASN A 197 -5.91 4.16 -2.93
CA ASN A 197 -4.49 4.42 -3.21
C ASN A 197 -3.46 3.53 -2.49
N ALA A 198 -3.84 2.34 -1.99
CA ALA A 198 -3.00 1.51 -1.12
C ALA A 198 -1.61 1.26 -1.72
N PHE A 199 -1.54 1.08 -3.04
CA PHE A 199 -0.32 0.83 -3.82
C PHE A 199 -0.21 1.78 -5.02
N SER A 200 -0.75 3.00 -4.92
CA SER A 200 -0.64 3.99 -6.00
C SER A 200 0.82 4.41 -6.21
N LEU A 201 1.15 4.86 -7.42
CA LEU A 201 2.48 5.37 -7.78
C LEU A 201 3.62 4.36 -7.49
N CYS A 202 3.35 3.06 -7.65
CA CYS A 202 4.34 1.98 -7.55
C CYS A 202 4.85 1.54 -8.94
N PRO A 203 5.80 2.26 -9.58
CA PRO A 203 6.16 2.04 -10.99
C PRO A 203 6.88 0.71 -11.27
N SER A 204 7.45 0.08 -10.24
CA SER A 204 8.16 -1.21 -10.35
C SER A 204 7.22 -2.42 -10.21
N LEU A 205 5.98 -2.23 -9.76
CA LEU A 205 5.01 -3.32 -9.59
C LEU A 205 4.42 -3.64 -10.95
N LYS A 206 4.82 -4.76 -11.56
CA LYS A 206 4.47 -5.11 -12.95
C LYS A 206 3.33 -6.11 -13.08
N LYS A 207 3.25 -7.05 -12.14
CA LYS A 207 2.24 -8.10 -12.12
C LYS A 207 1.56 -8.15 -10.78
N LEU A 208 0.29 -8.49 -10.78
CA LEU A 208 -0.51 -8.61 -9.57
C LEU A 208 -1.46 -9.79 -9.67
N THR A 209 -1.46 -10.63 -8.63
CA THR A 209 -2.49 -11.64 -8.43
C THR A 209 -3.31 -11.21 -7.23
N ILE A 210 -4.55 -10.80 -7.47
CA ILE A 210 -5.48 -10.42 -6.42
C ILE A 210 -6.24 -11.70 -6.02
N PRO A 211 -6.28 -12.09 -4.73
CA PRO A 211 -7.00 -13.28 -4.28
C PRO A 211 -8.50 -13.19 -4.61
N ASP A 212 -9.13 -14.33 -4.92
CA ASP A 212 -10.58 -14.41 -5.17
C ASP A 212 -11.45 -14.05 -3.95
N SER A 213 -10.84 -13.99 -2.76
CA SER A 213 -11.47 -13.54 -1.53
C SER A 213 -11.71 -12.03 -1.49
N VAL A 214 -11.01 -11.25 -2.34
CA VAL A 214 -11.11 -9.79 -2.37
C VAL A 214 -12.44 -9.38 -2.97
N GLU A 215 -13.21 -8.66 -2.17
CA GLU A 215 -14.55 -8.17 -2.51
C GLU A 215 -14.50 -6.69 -2.89
N GLU A 216 -13.69 -5.88 -2.19
CA GLU A 216 -13.61 -4.43 -2.39
C GLU A 216 -12.20 -3.97 -2.76
N ILE A 217 -12.08 -3.14 -3.80
CA ILE A 217 -10.86 -2.41 -4.16
C ILE A 217 -11.21 -0.93 -4.26
N GLY A 218 -10.55 -0.12 -3.45
CA GLY A 218 -10.81 1.29 -3.27
C GLY A 218 -10.25 2.18 -4.38
N TYR A 219 -10.59 3.45 -4.28
CA TYR A 219 -10.27 4.47 -5.27
C TYR A 219 -8.77 4.60 -5.57
N GLY A 220 -8.38 4.40 -6.83
CA GLY A 220 -6.99 4.57 -7.24
C GLY A 220 -6.00 3.62 -6.55
N ALA A 221 -6.45 2.49 -5.99
CA ALA A 221 -5.62 1.56 -5.24
C ALA A 221 -4.30 1.20 -5.95
N PHE A 222 -4.31 1.16 -7.28
CA PHE A 222 -3.14 0.88 -8.12
C PHE A 222 -2.89 1.98 -9.17
N GLN A 223 -3.44 3.18 -8.97
CA GLN A 223 -3.27 4.31 -9.89
C GLN A 223 -1.79 4.60 -10.14
N GLU A 224 -1.41 4.86 -11.39
CA GLU A 224 -0.04 5.22 -11.83
C GLU A 224 1.03 4.20 -11.41
N SER A 225 0.63 2.96 -11.14
CA SER A 225 1.54 1.85 -10.90
C SER A 225 2.07 1.28 -12.22
N GLY A 226 3.10 0.43 -12.13
CA GLY A 226 3.72 -0.19 -13.29
C GLY A 226 2.96 -1.35 -13.90
N LEU A 227 1.72 -1.63 -13.47
CA LEU A 227 1.01 -2.88 -13.74
C LEU A 227 0.78 -3.08 -15.24
N THR A 228 1.14 -4.26 -15.73
CA THR A 228 0.89 -4.72 -17.12
C THR A 228 -0.02 -5.94 -17.16
N GLU A 229 -0.15 -6.65 -16.05
CA GLU A 229 -0.90 -7.90 -15.94
C GLU A 229 -1.52 -8.00 -14.54
N VAL A 230 -2.84 -8.16 -14.49
CA VAL A 230 -3.60 -8.29 -13.25
C VAL A 230 -4.64 -9.40 -13.43
N ASN A 231 -4.70 -10.31 -12.45
CA ASN A 231 -5.81 -11.26 -12.35
C ASN A 231 -6.93 -10.60 -11.53
N ILE A 232 -8.06 -10.31 -12.19
CA ILE A 232 -9.23 -9.72 -11.55
C ILE A 232 -10.00 -10.82 -10.79
N PRO A 233 -10.36 -10.61 -9.51
CA PRO A 233 -11.05 -11.64 -8.74
C PRO A 233 -12.48 -11.82 -9.22
N GLN A 234 -12.98 -13.06 -9.21
CA GLN A 234 -14.31 -13.40 -9.75
C GLN A 234 -15.46 -12.75 -8.98
N LYS A 235 -15.26 -12.47 -7.69
CA LYS A 235 -16.26 -11.88 -6.79
C LYS A 235 -16.06 -10.38 -6.57
N LEU A 236 -15.32 -9.71 -7.45
CA LEU A 236 -15.06 -8.28 -7.29
C LEU A 236 -16.38 -7.49 -7.34
N VAL A 237 -16.70 -6.82 -6.24
CA VAL A 237 -17.82 -5.88 -6.13
C VAL A 237 -17.21 -4.55 -5.70
N THR A 238 -16.80 -3.75 -6.68
CA THR A 238 -16.24 -2.41 -6.43
C THR A 238 -17.11 -1.37 -7.13
N ASP A 239 -17.26 -0.23 -6.49
CA ASP A 239 -17.90 0.95 -7.04
C ASP A 239 -16.89 1.90 -7.69
N CYS A 240 -15.63 1.51 -7.87
CA CYS A 240 -14.57 2.40 -8.34
C CYS A 240 -14.11 2.15 -9.79
N GLY A 241 -14.25 3.16 -10.66
CA GLY A 241 -13.77 3.12 -12.05
C GLY A 241 -12.37 3.71 -12.25
N CYS A 242 -11.59 3.90 -11.18
CA CYS A 242 -10.25 4.50 -11.23
C CYS A 242 -9.15 3.61 -10.62
N ILE A 243 -9.44 2.34 -10.35
CA ILE A 243 -8.54 1.42 -9.64
C ILE A 243 -7.15 1.35 -10.31
N PHE A 244 -7.14 1.21 -11.63
CA PHE A 244 -5.93 1.02 -12.44
C PHE A 244 -5.57 2.27 -13.25
N LYS A 245 -6.06 3.44 -12.83
CA LYS A 245 -5.92 4.68 -13.57
C LYS A 245 -4.48 4.95 -13.98
N GLY A 246 -4.20 5.12 -15.27
CA GLY A 246 -2.86 5.48 -15.77
C GLY A 246 -1.83 4.35 -15.68
N THR A 247 -2.28 3.09 -15.55
CA THR A 247 -1.41 1.92 -15.64
C THR A 247 -1.36 1.38 -17.07
N PRO A 248 -0.24 0.74 -17.49
CA PRO A 248 -0.21 0.01 -18.76
C PRO A 248 -1.29 -1.08 -18.90
N PHE A 249 -1.73 -1.66 -17.78
CA PHE A 249 -2.82 -2.63 -17.73
C PHE A 249 -4.15 -2.01 -18.11
N GLU A 250 -4.48 -0.82 -17.58
CA GLU A 250 -5.69 -0.10 -18.00
C GLU A 250 -5.63 0.28 -19.47
N GLU A 251 -4.50 0.81 -19.96
CA GLU A 251 -4.33 1.11 -21.39
C GLU A 251 -4.55 -0.12 -22.29
N LYS A 252 -4.17 -1.30 -21.80
CA LYS A 252 -4.42 -2.57 -22.49
C LYS A 252 -5.93 -2.88 -22.51
N LEU A 253 -6.61 -2.76 -21.38
CA LEU A 253 -8.06 -2.98 -21.29
C LEU A 253 -8.84 -2.05 -22.22
N GLU A 254 -8.45 -0.78 -22.31
CA GLU A 254 -9.09 0.19 -23.19
C GLU A 254 -8.95 -0.18 -24.68
N LYS A 255 -7.78 -0.70 -25.08
CA LYS A 255 -7.53 -1.15 -26.46
C LYS A 255 -8.26 -2.44 -26.82
N GLU A 256 -8.52 -3.27 -25.82
CA GLU A 256 -9.20 -4.57 -25.94
C GLU A 256 -10.71 -4.47 -25.67
N ALA A 257 -11.22 -3.27 -25.36
CA ALA A 257 -12.63 -3.03 -25.08
C ALA A 257 -13.52 -3.43 -26.26
N GLN A 258 -14.62 -4.12 -25.97
CA GLN A 258 -15.61 -4.52 -26.96
C GLN A 258 -16.72 -3.47 -27.00
N ASP A 259 -16.99 -2.89 -28.17
CA ASP A 259 -17.95 -1.80 -28.35
C ASP A 259 -17.72 -0.61 -27.39
N GLY A 260 -16.45 -0.40 -27.02
CA GLY A 260 -16.04 0.62 -26.06
C GLY A 260 -16.26 0.25 -24.59
N PHE A 261 -16.80 -0.92 -24.28
CA PHE A 261 -17.02 -1.37 -22.90
C PHE A 261 -15.86 -2.21 -22.37
N VAL A 262 -15.39 -1.85 -21.18
CA VAL A 262 -14.52 -2.67 -20.33
C VAL A 262 -15.38 -3.22 -19.20
N ILE A 263 -15.72 -4.51 -19.29
CA ILE A 263 -16.58 -5.20 -18.32
C ILE A 263 -15.77 -6.29 -17.64
N PHE A 264 -15.84 -6.34 -16.31
CA PHE A 264 -15.25 -7.42 -15.52
C PHE A 264 -16.33 -8.42 -15.10
N ASN A 265 -16.00 -9.70 -15.24
CA ASN A 265 -16.84 -10.84 -14.86
C ASN A 265 -18.28 -10.76 -15.41
N ASP A 266 -18.45 -10.17 -16.59
CA ASP A 266 -19.73 -9.95 -17.28
C ASP A 266 -20.79 -9.10 -16.54
N VAL A 267 -20.48 -8.61 -15.34
CA VAL A 267 -21.45 -7.91 -14.46
C VAL A 267 -21.03 -6.49 -14.07
N LEU A 268 -19.73 -6.18 -14.12
CA LEU A 268 -19.19 -4.93 -13.62
C LEU A 268 -18.65 -4.06 -14.75
N LEU A 269 -19.36 -2.99 -15.11
CA LEU A 269 -18.88 -2.00 -16.06
C LEU A 269 -17.82 -1.11 -15.40
N TYR A 270 -16.55 -1.44 -15.66
CA TYR A 270 -15.41 -0.71 -15.15
C TYR A 270 -15.25 0.65 -15.86
N LYS A 271 -15.32 0.64 -17.20
CA LYS A 271 -15.08 1.83 -18.03
C LYS A 271 -15.77 1.76 -19.38
N TYR A 272 -16.24 2.90 -19.85
CA TYR A 272 -16.63 3.13 -21.24
C TYR A 272 -15.62 4.05 -21.93
N CYS A 273 -15.11 3.58 -23.06
CA CYS A 273 -14.05 4.19 -23.87
C CYS A 273 -14.53 4.56 -25.28
N GLY A 274 -15.81 4.32 -25.59
CA GLY A 274 -16.40 4.67 -26.88
C GLY A 274 -16.72 6.16 -26.99
N SER A 275 -17.22 6.55 -28.17
CA SER A 275 -17.53 7.94 -28.53
C SER A 275 -18.96 8.11 -29.04
N ASP A 276 -19.83 7.11 -28.86
CA ASP A 276 -21.20 7.17 -29.37
C ASP A 276 -22.02 8.21 -28.60
N GLU A 277 -22.84 8.97 -29.30
CA GLU A 277 -23.71 9.97 -28.67
C GLU A 277 -24.82 9.30 -27.84
N ASN A 278 -25.26 8.11 -28.26
CA ASN A 278 -26.28 7.30 -27.59
C ASN A 278 -25.70 5.92 -27.31
N VAL A 279 -25.62 5.55 -26.03
CA VAL A 279 -24.99 4.32 -25.57
C VAL A 279 -26.03 3.42 -24.95
N VAL A 280 -26.05 2.15 -25.33
CA VAL A 280 -26.88 1.12 -24.69
C VAL A 280 -25.96 0.24 -23.86
N ILE A 281 -26.18 0.18 -22.55
CA ILE A 281 -25.39 -0.69 -21.68
C ILE A 281 -25.75 -2.15 -21.97
N PRO A 282 -24.78 -3.07 -22.14
CA PRO A 282 -25.05 -4.48 -22.44
C PRO A 282 -25.87 -5.18 -21.36
N ASP A 283 -26.77 -6.09 -21.79
CA ASP A 283 -27.52 -6.97 -20.90
C ASP A 283 -26.59 -7.80 -20.00
N GLY A 284 -26.98 -8.01 -18.76
CA GLY A 284 -26.20 -8.75 -17.76
C GLY A 284 -25.30 -7.87 -16.89
N VAL A 285 -24.98 -6.65 -17.34
CA VAL A 285 -24.32 -5.66 -16.48
C VAL A 285 -25.23 -5.34 -15.30
N GLU A 286 -24.71 -5.54 -14.08
CA GLU A 286 -25.41 -5.29 -12.83
C GLU A 286 -24.93 -4.00 -12.15
N THR A 287 -23.64 -3.66 -12.30
CA THR A 287 -23.03 -2.54 -11.58
C THR A 287 -22.21 -1.68 -12.53
N LEU A 288 -22.42 -0.37 -12.49
CA LEU A 288 -21.54 0.61 -13.15
C LEU A 288 -20.63 1.22 -12.10
N CYS A 289 -19.32 1.14 -12.33
CA CYS A 289 -18.33 1.79 -11.48
C CYS A 289 -18.44 3.32 -11.55
N SER A 290 -18.04 3.99 -10.47
CA SER A 290 -17.91 5.44 -10.43
C SER A 290 -16.99 5.95 -11.52
N ARG A 291 -17.42 7.04 -12.17
CA ARG A 291 -16.67 7.68 -13.28
C ARG A 291 -16.37 6.73 -14.44
N SER A 292 -17.12 5.63 -14.62
CA SER A 292 -16.94 4.71 -15.75
C SER A 292 -17.13 5.42 -17.11
N PHE A 293 -17.90 6.52 -17.16
CA PHE A 293 -18.08 7.35 -18.36
C PHE A 293 -17.24 8.64 -18.39
N TRP A 294 -16.28 8.81 -17.48
CA TRP A 294 -15.50 10.06 -17.39
C TRP A 294 -14.73 10.39 -18.68
N SER A 295 -14.27 9.39 -19.41
CA SER A 295 -13.56 9.58 -20.69
C SER A 295 -14.48 9.77 -21.90
N ALA A 296 -15.79 9.92 -21.69
CA ALA A 296 -16.80 9.93 -22.76
C ALA A 296 -17.56 11.28 -22.82
N PRO A 297 -16.92 12.35 -23.33
CA PRO A 297 -17.52 13.69 -23.37
C PRO A 297 -18.64 13.83 -24.42
N ASP A 298 -18.65 12.95 -25.43
CA ASP A 298 -19.60 13.02 -26.54
C ASP A 298 -20.90 12.24 -26.27
N VAL A 299 -20.90 11.36 -25.26
CA VAL A 299 -22.09 10.57 -24.87
C VAL A 299 -23.11 11.50 -24.24
N LYS A 300 -24.32 11.56 -24.80
CA LYS A 300 -25.42 12.38 -24.29
C LYS A 300 -26.52 11.56 -23.65
N THR A 301 -26.83 10.40 -24.24
CA THR A 301 -27.90 9.51 -23.77
C THR A 301 -27.32 8.16 -23.41
N VAL A 302 -27.73 7.60 -22.27
CA VAL A 302 -27.40 6.22 -21.89
C VAL A 302 -28.68 5.44 -21.60
N GLU A 303 -28.85 4.28 -22.21
CA GLU A 303 -29.92 3.32 -21.95
C GLU A 303 -29.40 2.20 -21.04
N LEU A 304 -30.09 2.00 -19.91
CA LEU A 304 -29.77 0.96 -18.94
C LEU A 304 -30.62 -0.30 -19.19
N PRO A 305 -30.05 -1.52 -19.13
CA PRO A 305 -30.83 -2.75 -19.15
C PRO A 305 -31.45 -3.03 -17.77
N GLU A 306 -32.44 -3.94 -17.74
CA GLU A 306 -33.15 -4.29 -16.49
C GLU A 306 -32.25 -4.90 -15.41
N SER A 307 -31.09 -5.46 -15.81
CA SER A 307 -30.10 -6.06 -14.90
C SER A 307 -29.38 -5.07 -14.01
N VAL A 308 -29.33 -3.78 -14.37
CA VAL A 308 -28.56 -2.78 -13.62
C VAL A 308 -29.19 -2.53 -12.26
N LYS A 309 -28.42 -2.78 -11.20
CA LYS A 309 -28.79 -2.59 -9.79
C LYS A 309 -28.17 -1.31 -9.22
N ASP A 310 -26.93 -1.01 -9.60
CA ASP A 310 -26.14 0.09 -9.03
C ASP A 310 -25.38 0.88 -10.09
N ILE A 311 -25.44 2.23 -10.01
CA ILE A 311 -24.76 3.10 -10.99
C ILE A 311 -23.63 3.98 -10.43
N ASN A 312 -23.34 3.93 -9.13
CA ASN A 312 -22.18 4.53 -8.44
C ASN A 312 -21.60 5.88 -8.93
N ASN A 313 -22.40 6.88 -9.32
CA ASN A 313 -21.88 8.12 -9.93
C ASN A 313 -21.04 7.86 -11.22
N ALA A 314 -21.40 6.84 -11.99
CA ALA A 314 -20.78 6.44 -13.25
C ALA A 314 -20.60 7.60 -14.24
N PHE A 315 -21.58 8.51 -14.26
CA PHE A 315 -21.64 9.63 -15.19
C PHE A 315 -21.12 10.94 -14.57
N GLU A 316 -20.40 10.88 -13.45
CA GLU A 316 -19.68 12.05 -12.95
C GLU A 316 -18.58 12.47 -13.93
N TYR A 317 -18.56 13.76 -14.28
CA TYR A 317 -17.65 14.36 -15.26
C TYR A 317 -17.78 13.80 -16.70
N SER A 318 -18.90 13.18 -17.06
CA SER A 318 -19.19 12.76 -18.44
C SER A 318 -20.06 13.78 -19.19
N GLY A 319 -20.30 13.54 -20.49
CA GLY A 319 -21.24 14.32 -21.30
C GLY A 319 -22.72 13.95 -21.11
N VAL A 320 -23.01 12.96 -20.27
CA VAL A 320 -24.35 12.35 -20.20
C VAL A 320 -25.35 13.34 -19.62
N THR A 321 -26.44 13.56 -20.36
CA THR A 321 -27.52 14.48 -19.99
C THR A 321 -28.86 13.77 -19.79
N LYS A 322 -29.04 12.59 -20.40
CA LYS A 322 -30.28 11.81 -20.36
C LYS A 322 -29.99 10.33 -20.05
N LEU A 323 -30.76 9.76 -19.13
CA LEU A 323 -30.77 8.32 -18.85
C LEU A 323 -32.13 7.73 -19.25
N LEU A 324 -32.12 6.64 -20.02
CA LEU A 324 -33.28 5.82 -20.32
C LEU A 324 -33.23 4.59 -19.42
N VAL A 325 -34.27 4.38 -18.62
CA VAL A 325 -34.36 3.27 -17.66
C VAL A 325 -35.57 2.40 -18.05
N PRO A 326 -35.50 1.07 -17.96
CA PRO A 326 -36.61 0.20 -18.34
C PRO A 326 -37.84 0.45 -17.45
N ASP A 327 -39.04 0.30 -18.02
CA ASP A 327 -40.34 0.68 -17.43
C ASP A 327 -40.67 0.08 -16.04
N ASN A 328 -39.89 -0.91 -15.56
CA ASN A 328 -40.07 -1.56 -14.26
C ASN A 328 -39.21 -0.99 -13.12
N ALA A 329 -38.37 0.02 -13.38
CA ALA A 329 -37.73 0.82 -12.33
C ALA A 329 -38.69 1.95 -11.90
N ASP A 330 -38.90 2.10 -10.58
CA ASP A 330 -39.75 3.11 -9.91
C ASP A 330 -39.76 4.52 -10.60
N PRO A 331 -40.87 5.29 -10.52
CA PRO A 331 -41.70 5.84 -11.59
C PRO A 331 -41.19 7.15 -12.26
N GLU A 332 -39.88 7.34 -12.41
CA GLU A 332 -39.31 8.57 -12.98
C GLU A 332 -38.52 8.30 -14.28
N THR A 333 -39.18 7.62 -15.22
CA THR A 333 -38.63 6.93 -16.40
C THR A 333 -38.02 7.78 -17.52
N ASP A 334 -37.90 9.10 -17.36
CA ASP A 334 -37.24 9.95 -18.37
C ASP A 334 -36.66 11.22 -17.72
N MET A 335 -35.68 11.03 -16.83
CA MET A 335 -35.16 12.11 -16.00
C MET A 335 -33.83 12.68 -16.52
N LYS A 336 -33.67 14.01 -16.44
CA LYS A 336 -32.36 14.65 -16.63
C LYS A 336 -31.38 14.12 -15.59
N TYR A 337 -30.15 13.81 -15.98
CA TYR A 337 -29.14 13.25 -15.08
C TYR A 337 -28.93 14.09 -13.79
N ASP A 338 -29.02 15.42 -13.88
CA ASP A 338 -28.94 16.32 -12.73
C ASP A 338 -30.06 16.12 -11.71
N ASP A 339 -31.24 15.69 -12.15
CA ASP A 339 -32.38 15.41 -11.26
C ASP A 339 -32.22 14.02 -10.60
N TYR A 340 -31.64 13.04 -11.31
CA TYR A 340 -31.21 11.76 -10.72
C TYR A 340 -30.15 11.97 -9.62
N ARG A 341 -29.18 12.86 -9.87
CA ARG A 341 -28.15 13.28 -8.90
C ARG A 341 -28.75 13.91 -7.63
N LYS A 342 -29.88 14.62 -7.74
CA LYS A 342 -30.60 15.23 -6.61
C LYS A 342 -31.39 14.19 -5.81
N LEU A 343 -32.04 13.21 -6.44
CA LEU A 343 -32.77 12.14 -5.75
C LEU A 343 -31.89 11.30 -4.83
N ARG A 344 -30.66 10.98 -5.28
CA ARG A 344 -29.71 10.22 -4.46
C ARG A 344 -29.26 10.96 -3.19
N ARG A 345 -29.32 12.31 -3.16
CA ARG A 345 -29.04 13.11 -1.95
C ARG A 345 -30.15 13.06 -0.89
N TYR A 346 -31.34 12.57 -1.23
CA TYR A 346 -32.47 12.47 -0.30
C TYR A 346 -32.71 11.05 0.25
N LYS A 347 -31.98 10.04 -0.25
CA LYS A 347 -32.09 8.63 0.20
C LYS A 347 -30.89 8.14 1.03
N SER A 348 -29.98 9.02 1.47
CA SER A 348 -28.86 8.67 2.38
C SER A 348 -29.14 9.10 3.81
#